data_AF-A0A6C0AMR7-F1
#
_entry.id   AF-A0A6C0AMR7-F1
#
_cell.length_a   1.000
_cell.length_b   1.000
_cell.length_c   1.000
_cell.angle_alpha   90.00
_cell.angle_beta   90.00
_cell.angle_gamma   90.00
#
_symmetry.space_group_name_H-M   'P 1'
#
loop_
_entity.id
_entity.type
_entity.pdbx_description
1 polymer ?
#
loop_
_entity_poly.entity_id
_entity_poly.type
_entity_poly.pdbx_seq_one_letter_code
_entity_poly.pdbx_strand_id
1 'polypeptide(L)'
;MSHMIKPKSINFSELVKNSNSTLSLDVQSKIVDKLNNTFTENEQHWYIANLYMYMNYHSTNDYPINLEDVFKMIGFANKGNAKRTLENNFTKDEDYKVVILRTEKNLNIKDLGGRPDENIMLNIDTFKNLCMIAKTESGKEIRRYYVKLENIYNEIIKEEIEQQKVLLENNKKELQQTQQQLKKEKIHKNQILRRKYYDMKQGDAIYLYKDDENNERSLLKIGKSKNISEREKVYSNMSKNGSIIYVKRCLNCDLTESLLHHLLDKYRINSMQEWFELPSEEFGKQIIDTIINLIDLQIENIYTFIPTLQNFINTNNTNINNNIDNNIEDTNTNEQLDTERNYDIKRVNPKDFDRFIKECCELLPECKTPKADIKRAHRIWSKCSIKDVVSSLDNYLKTNFKSGVDIQDDIKKNIYKGIRLKPLNYTPENDPFLDYETFIIEKCEVNWNYKISYVDFFNNFVSWKKLIDPDYNLQFKYKKDIQKYLERHFAGGRVFLSNDSSNTHLFGVWGLGISSNNFGSKIPKRTTKKVSEYNASTNQLIRSWESLSVASRQLNIPVSTLSNYCRFNTIVSDSIFKYELS
;
A
#
# COMPACT_ATOMS: atom_id res chain seq x y z
N MET A 1 -1.65 -23.11 -45.15
CA MET A 1 -1.54 -24.56 -44.87
C MET A 1 -2.81 -25.21 -45.37
N SER A 2 -2.71 -25.94 -46.48
CA SER A 2 -3.75 -26.84 -46.94
C SER A 2 -4.14 -27.78 -45.80
N HIS A 3 -5.44 -27.92 -45.53
CA HIS A 3 -5.95 -28.98 -44.67
C HIS A 3 -5.61 -30.33 -45.32
N MET A 4 -4.41 -30.87 -45.04
CA MET A 4 -4.10 -32.25 -45.34
C MET A 4 -5.08 -33.10 -44.54
N ILE A 5 -5.87 -33.90 -45.25
CA ILE A 5 -6.78 -34.89 -44.69
C ILE A 5 -5.94 -35.78 -43.77
N LYS A 6 -6.11 -35.64 -42.45
CA LYS A 6 -5.42 -36.47 -41.45
C LYS A 6 -5.86 -37.93 -41.66
N PRO A 7 -4.98 -38.85 -42.07
CA PRO A 7 -5.38 -40.23 -42.28
C PRO A 7 -5.78 -40.87 -40.93
N LYS A 8 -6.81 -41.73 -40.94
CA LYS A 8 -7.33 -42.37 -39.71
C LYS A 8 -6.36 -43.39 -39.11
N SER A 9 -5.42 -43.89 -39.90
CA SER A 9 -4.40 -44.87 -39.52
C SER A 9 -3.14 -44.67 -40.35
N ILE A 10 -1.98 -44.97 -39.78
CA ILE A 10 -0.66 -44.89 -40.40
C ILE A 10 0.02 -46.25 -40.30
N ASN A 11 0.54 -46.73 -41.44
CA ASN A 11 1.49 -47.83 -41.44
C ASN A 11 2.90 -47.27 -41.15
N PHE A 12 3.34 -47.39 -39.90
CA PHE A 12 4.64 -46.86 -39.47
C PHE A 12 5.81 -47.49 -40.25
N SER A 13 5.73 -48.80 -40.53
CA SER A 13 6.77 -49.51 -41.29
C SER A 13 6.91 -48.98 -42.72
N GLU A 14 5.80 -48.58 -43.34
CA GLU A 14 5.78 -47.98 -44.67
C GLU A 14 6.26 -46.52 -44.64
N LEU A 15 5.90 -45.76 -43.60
CA LEU A 15 6.38 -44.40 -43.40
C LEU A 15 7.90 -44.34 -43.26
N VAL A 16 8.50 -45.29 -42.54
CA VAL A 16 9.97 -45.44 -42.42
C VAL A 16 10.62 -45.81 -43.76
N LYS A 17 9.97 -46.66 -44.57
CA LYS A 17 10.50 -47.03 -45.89
C LYS A 17 10.44 -45.91 -46.92
N ASN A 18 9.43 -45.05 -46.81
CA ASN A 18 9.13 -44.00 -47.79
C ASN A 18 9.68 -42.61 -47.40
N SER A 19 10.27 -42.46 -46.21
CA SER A 19 10.95 -41.22 -45.83
C SER A 19 12.24 -41.06 -46.65
N ASN A 20 12.38 -39.98 -47.41
CA ASN A 20 13.62 -39.68 -48.13
C ASN A 20 14.75 -39.36 -47.13
N SER A 21 15.95 -39.90 -47.39
CA SER A 21 17.16 -39.84 -46.52
C SER A 21 17.81 -38.45 -46.38
N THR A 22 17.16 -37.39 -46.85
CA THR A 22 17.68 -36.01 -46.77
C THR A 22 16.68 -35.13 -46.02
N LEU A 23 16.97 -34.86 -44.73
CA LEU A 23 16.27 -33.84 -43.95
C LEU A 23 16.62 -32.45 -44.50
N SER A 24 15.84 -31.95 -45.46
CA SER A 24 15.82 -30.53 -45.82
C SER A 24 14.68 -29.85 -45.07
N LEU A 25 14.95 -29.44 -43.82
CA LEU A 25 14.04 -28.63 -43.02
C LEU A 25 14.81 -27.42 -42.51
N ASP A 26 14.36 -26.22 -42.88
CA ASP A 26 14.92 -24.93 -42.47
C ASP A 26 14.56 -24.58 -41.01
N VAL A 27 14.78 -25.53 -40.09
CA VAL A 27 14.54 -25.40 -38.65
C VAL A 27 15.79 -25.88 -37.91
N GLN A 28 16.64 -24.91 -37.57
CA GLN A 28 17.93 -25.00 -36.85
C GLN A 28 18.93 -26.01 -37.42
N SER A 29 19.88 -25.51 -38.23
CA SER A 29 21.03 -26.24 -38.78
C SER A 29 21.71 -27.19 -37.79
N LYS A 30 21.83 -26.82 -36.51
CA LYS A 30 22.52 -27.62 -35.47
C LYS A 30 21.87 -28.98 -35.16
N ILE A 31 20.53 -29.07 -35.11
CA ILE A 31 19.83 -30.34 -34.87
C ILE A 31 20.06 -31.26 -36.07
N VAL A 32 19.88 -30.72 -37.27
CA VAL A 32 20.07 -31.44 -38.54
C VAL A 32 21.52 -31.93 -38.66
N ASP A 33 22.51 -31.10 -38.35
CA ASP A 33 23.93 -31.47 -38.39
C ASP A 33 24.26 -32.59 -37.40
N LYS A 34 23.79 -32.50 -36.15
CA LYS A 34 24.05 -33.55 -35.14
C LYS A 34 23.33 -34.86 -35.48
N LEU A 35 22.10 -34.81 -36.01
CA LEU A 35 21.39 -35.99 -36.48
C LEU A 35 22.13 -36.64 -37.65
N ASN A 36 22.56 -35.86 -38.64
CA ASN A 36 23.29 -36.36 -39.81
C ASN A 36 24.63 -37.03 -39.44
N ASN A 37 25.32 -36.51 -38.42
CA ASN A 37 26.60 -37.06 -37.97
C ASN A 37 26.47 -38.28 -37.03
N THR A 38 25.35 -38.41 -36.31
CA THR A 38 25.20 -39.41 -35.24
C THR A 38 24.31 -40.59 -35.63
N PHE A 39 23.29 -40.37 -36.46
CA PHE A 39 22.33 -41.39 -36.84
C PHE A 39 22.76 -42.11 -38.11
N THR A 40 22.54 -43.42 -38.13
CA THR A 40 22.55 -44.19 -39.39
C THR A 40 21.37 -43.79 -40.27
N GLU A 41 21.43 -44.11 -41.56
CA GLU A 41 20.33 -43.84 -42.50
C GLU A 41 18.98 -44.40 -42.00
N ASN A 42 18.98 -45.61 -41.43
CA ASN A 42 17.76 -46.21 -40.87
C ASN A 42 17.26 -45.45 -39.62
N GLU A 43 18.16 -44.98 -38.76
CA GLU A 43 17.82 -44.15 -37.60
C GLU A 43 17.28 -42.76 -38.02
N GLN A 44 17.75 -42.20 -39.13
CA GLN A 44 17.20 -40.97 -39.71
C GLN A 44 15.77 -41.18 -40.22
N HIS A 45 15.50 -42.30 -40.89
CA HIS A 45 14.14 -42.66 -41.29
C HIS A 45 13.22 -42.84 -40.07
N TRP A 46 13.70 -43.50 -39.01
CA TRP A 46 12.96 -43.57 -37.74
C TRP A 46 12.68 -42.19 -37.15
N TYR A 47 13.63 -41.26 -37.23
CA TYR A 47 13.43 -39.89 -36.79
C TYR A 47 12.35 -39.15 -37.57
N ILE A 48 12.38 -39.22 -38.91
CA ILE A 48 11.37 -38.58 -39.75
C ILE A 48 9.98 -39.14 -39.44
N ALA A 49 9.86 -40.47 -39.35
CA ALA A 49 8.59 -41.13 -39.04
C ALA A 49 8.09 -40.77 -37.63
N ASN A 50 8.99 -40.74 -36.64
CA ASN A 50 8.68 -40.33 -35.27
C ASN A 50 8.24 -38.85 -35.20
N LEU A 51 8.95 -37.95 -35.89
CA LEU A 51 8.61 -36.53 -35.97
C LEU A 51 7.25 -36.32 -36.64
N TYR A 52 7.00 -37.01 -37.76
CA TYR A 52 5.73 -36.95 -38.46
C TYR A 52 4.56 -37.38 -37.57
N MET A 53 4.72 -38.45 -36.79
CA MET A 53 3.69 -38.88 -35.84
C MET A 53 3.40 -37.80 -34.78
N TYR A 54 4.42 -37.23 -34.16
CA TYR A 54 4.22 -36.18 -33.15
C TYR A 54 3.62 -34.88 -33.70
N MET A 55 3.97 -34.51 -34.93
CA MET A 55 3.44 -33.28 -35.54
C MET A 55 1.95 -33.39 -35.89
N ASN A 56 1.44 -34.61 -36.08
CA ASN A 56 0.10 -34.83 -36.63
C ASN A 56 -0.88 -35.51 -35.66
N TYR A 57 -0.40 -36.17 -34.61
CA TYR A 57 -1.22 -36.95 -33.68
C TYR A 57 -0.85 -36.69 -32.23
N HIS A 58 -1.87 -36.72 -31.37
CA HIS A 58 -1.68 -36.66 -29.93
C HIS A 58 -1.11 -38.00 -29.41
N SER A 59 -0.17 -37.96 -28.48
CA SER A 59 0.60 -39.14 -28.08
C SER A 59 -0.24 -40.26 -27.44
N THR A 60 -1.22 -39.88 -26.60
CA THR A 60 -2.12 -40.79 -25.87
C THR A 60 -3.56 -40.84 -26.41
N ASN A 61 -4.08 -39.73 -26.95
CA ASN A 61 -5.51 -39.62 -27.32
C ASN A 61 -5.83 -40.18 -28.71
N ASP A 62 -4.84 -40.20 -29.61
CA ASP A 62 -4.98 -40.75 -30.96
C ASP A 62 -4.41 -42.17 -31.02
N TYR A 63 -4.98 -43.04 -31.86
CA TYR A 63 -4.55 -44.43 -32.04
C TYR A 63 -4.14 -44.72 -33.49
N PRO A 64 -3.10 -44.05 -34.02
CA PRO A 64 -2.80 -44.11 -35.45
C PRO A 64 -2.12 -45.41 -35.88
N ILE A 65 -1.57 -46.23 -34.98
CA ILE A 65 -0.65 -47.32 -35.33
C ILE A 65 -1.36 -48.67 -35.25
N ASN A 66 -1.47 -49.42 -36.34
CA ASN A 66 -1.98 -50.78 -36.30
C ASN A 66 -0.87 -51.77 -35.93
N LEU A 67 -1.10 -52.64 -34.94
CA LEU A 67 -0.17 -53.68 -34.52
C LEU A 67 0.23 -54.62 -35.67
N GLU A 68 -0.69 -54.88 -36.61
CA GLU A 68 -0.43 -55.73 -37.78
C GLU A 68 0.74 -55.19 -38.63
N ASP A 69 0.87 -53.87 -38.71
CA ASP A 69 1.86 -53.21 -39.55
C ASP A 69 3.24 -53.15 -38.90
N VAL A 70 3.31 -53.25 -37.57
CA VAL A 70 4.54 -52.98 -36.81
C VAL A 70 5.10 -54.19 -36.08
N PHE A 71 4.34 -55.26 -35.83
CA PHE A 71 4.84 -56.38 -35.01
C PHE A 71 6.11 -57.03 -35.59
N LYS A 72 6.21 -57.13 -36.92
CA LYS A 72 7.41 -57.65 -37.61
C LYS A 72 8.59 -56.72 -37.45
N MET A 73 8.36 -55.41 -37.55
CA MET A 73 9.40 -54.39 -37.38
C MET A 73 9.94 -54.38 -35.94
N ILE A 74 9.08 -54.61 -34.95
CA ILE A 74 9.49 -54.77 -33.55
C ILE A 74 10.24 -56.11 -33.34
N GLY A 75 10.17 -57.05 -34.29
CA GLY A 75 10.87 -58.34 -34.23
C GLY A 75 10.06 -59.48 -33.62
N PHE A 76 8.74 -59.34 -33.49
CA PHE A 76 7.90 -60.47 -33.07
C PHE A 76 7.69 -61.45 -34.23
N ALA A 77 7.74 -62.76 -33.93
CA ALA A 77 7.54 -63.82 -34.92
C ALA A 77 6.11 -63.83 -35.52
N ASN A 78 5.11 -63.45 -34.73
CA ASN A 78 3.71 -63.37 -35.16
C ASN A 78 2.94 -62.33 -34.32
N LYS A 79 1.81 -61.85 -34.86
CA LYS A 79 0.90 -60.91 -34.18
C LYS A 79 0.45 -61.40 -32.80
N GLY A 80 0.21 -62.70 -32.64
CA GLY A 80 -0.23 -63.30 -31.39
C GLY A 80 0.75 -63.08 -30.23
N ASN A 81 2.05 -63.20 -30.49
CA ASN A 81 3.10 -62.93 -29.51
C ASN A 81 3.18 -61.45 -29.13
N ALA A 82 3.01 -60.55 -30.11
CA ALA A 82 2.97 -59.12 -29.88
C ALA A 82 1.75 -58.72 -29.06
N LYS A 83 0.56 -59.27 -29.40
CA LYS A 83 -0.69 -59.08 -28.67
C LYS A 83 -0.58 -59.55 -27.22
N ARG A 84 -0.01 -60.74 -26.96
CA ARG A 84 0.20 -61.23 -25.59
C ARG A 84 1.09 -60.29 -24.78
N THR A 85 2.13 -59.76 -25.41
CA THR A 85 3.01 -58.78 -24.76
C THR A 85 2.26 -57.48 -24.46
N LEU A 86 1.41 -57.04 -25.39
CA LEU A 86 0.55 -55.86 -25.22
C LEU A 86 -0.43 -56.05 -24.05
N GLU A 87 -1.22 -57.13 -24.06
CA GLU A 87 -2.22 -57.43 -23.03
C GLU A 87 -1.62 -57.59 -21.61
N ASN A 88 -0.38 -58.04 -21.51
CA ASN A 88 0.29 -58.23 -20.23
C ASN A 88 0.87 -56.95 -19.62
N ASN A 89 1.08 -55.89 -20.42
CA ASN A 89 1.82 -54.69 -19.98
C ASN A 89 1.07 -53.38 -20.18
N PHE A 90 -0.07 -53.40 -20.89
CA PHE A 90 -0.83 -52.19 -21.26
C PHE A 90 -2.33 -52.37 -21.05
N THR A 91 -3.03 -51.27 -20.84
CA THR A 91 -4.47 -51.25 -20.53
C THR A 91 -5.30 -51.08 -21.81
N LYS A 92 -6.23 -51.99 -22.04
CA LYS A 92 -7.19 -51.88 -23.14
C LYS A 92 -8.07 -50.63 -22.96
N ASP A 93 -8.37 -49.96 -24.06
CA ASP A 93 -9.17 -48.73 -24.18
C ASP A 93 -8.50 -47.44 -23.64
N GLU A 94 -7.32 -47.56 -23.02
CA GLU A 94 -6.42 -46.44 -22.66
C GLU A 94 -5.17 -46.41 -23.55
N ASP A 95 -4.47 -47.55 -23.64
CA ASP A 95 -3.21 -47.68 -24.37
C ASP A 95 -3.41 -48.17 -25.81
N TYR A 96 -4.40 -49.03 -26.01
CA TYR A 96 -4.75 -49.60 -27.31
C TYR A 96 -6.24 -49.93 -27.43
N LYS A 97 -6.75 -49.95 -28.67
CA LYS A 97 -8.13 -50.30 -29.00
C LYS A 97 -8.19 -51.50 -29.92
N VAL A 98 -9.16 -52.38 -29.68
CA VAL A 98 -9.41 -53.56 -30.52
C VAL A 98 -10.66 -53.32 -31.36
N VAL A 99 -10.51 -53.31 -32.68
CA VAL A 99 -11.60 -53.16 -33.65
C VAL A 99 -11.81 -54.51 -34.34
N ILE A 100 -12.96 -55.14 -34.09
CA ILE A 100 -13.31 -56.43 -34.71
C ILE A 100 -13.90 -56.15 -36.09
N LEU A 101 -13.26 -56.67 -37.14
CA LEU A 101 -13.75 -56.56 -38.52
C LEU A 101 -14.70 -57.73 -38.81
N ARG A 102 -15.97 -57.43 -39.03
CA ARG A 102 -16.94 -58.40 -39.55
C ARG A 102 -16.88 -58.35 -41.07
N THR A 103 -16.34 -59.38 -41.72
CA THR A 103 -16.38 -59.49 -43.18
C THR A 103 -17.81 -59.78 -43.66
N GLU A 104 -18.28 -59.15 -44.73
CA GLU A 104 -19.62 -59.36 -45.32
C GLU A 104 -19.90 -60.83 -45.68
N LYS A 105 -18.86 -61.63 -45.92
CA LYS A 105 -18.96 -63.10 -46.12
C LYS A 105 -19.51 -63.87 -44.92
N ASN A 106 -19.57 -63.27 -43.73
CA ASN A 106 -20.00 -63.92 -42.49
C ASN A 106 -21.46 -63.63 -42.09
N LEU A 107 -22.24 -62.94 -42.93
CA LEU A 107 -23.63 -62.61 -42.55
C LEU A 107 -24.62 -63.79 -42.74
N ASN A 108 -24.30 -64.79 -43.57
CA ASN A 108 -25.28 -65.82 -43.97
C ASN A 108 -24.81 -67.30 -43.89
N ILE A 109 -23.69 -67.61 -43.21
CA ILE A 109 -23.23 -69.01 -43.07
C ILE A 109 -22.98 -69.32 -41.60
N LYS A 110 -23.75 -70.27 -41.04
CA LYS A 110 -23.79 -70.59 -39.60
C LYS A 110 -22.58 -71.37 -39.07
N ASP A 111 -21.72 -71.91 -39.93
CA ASP A 111 -20.59 -72.72 -39.52
C ASP A 111 -19.34 -72.43 -40.37
N LEU A 112 -18.49 -71.53 -39.89
CA LEU A 112 -17.08 -71.46 -40.28
C LEU A 112 -16.28 -71.26 -39.00
N GLY A 113 -15.57 -72.30 -38.55
CA GLY A 113 -14.63 -72.27 -37.44
C GLY A 113 -13.39 -71.42 -37.76
N GLY A 114 -13.57 -70.11 -37.87
CA GLY A 114 -12.52 -69.11 -38.08
C GLY A 114 -12.62 -68.01 -37.04
N ARG A 115 -11.49 -67.65 -36.42
CA ARG A 115 -11.42 -66.54 -35.47
C ARG A 115 -11.65 -65.21 -36.22
N PRO A 116 -12.57 -64.34 -35.76
CA PRO A 116 -12.83 -63.06 -36.43
C PRO A 116 -11.56 -62.20 -36.47
N ASP A 117 -11.35 -61.51 -37.59
CA ASP A 117 -10.18 -60.68 -37.80
C ASP A 117 -10.25 -59.42 -36.92
N GLU A 118 -9.16 -59.09 -36.24
CA GLU A 118 -9.10 -58.02 -35.24
C GLU A 118 -7.98 -57.04 -35.57
N ASN A 119 -8.31 -55.74 -35.64
CA ASN A 119 -7.33 -54.66 -35.73
C ASN A 119 -7.03 -54.14 -34.33
N ILE A 120 -5.75 -54.09 -33.99
CA ILE A 120 -5.29 -53.60 -32.69
C ILE A 120 -4.58 -52.26 -32.94
N MET A 121 -5.26 -51.17 -32.60
CA MET A 121 -4.77 -49.82 -32.82
C MET A 121 -4.10 -49.31 -31.54
N LEU A 122 -2.84 -48.90 -31.64
CA LEU A 122 -2.02 -48.39 -30.54
C LEU A 122 -1.97 -46.86 -30.62
N ASN A 123 -1.95 -46.22 -29.45
CA ASN A 123 -1.50 -44.84 -29.37
C ASN A 123 0.05 -44.77 -29.53
N ILE A 124 0.60 -43.57 -29.71
CA ILE A 124 2.03 -43.39 -30.01
C ILE A 124 2.88 -43.79 -28.80
N ASP A 125 2.48 -43.42 -27.59
CA ASP A 125 3.22 -43.72 -26.37
C ASP A 125 3.27 -45.23 -26.10
N THR A 126 2.15 -45.92 -26.30
CA THR A 126 2.03 -47.38 -26.21
C THR A 126 2.94 -48.07 -27.21
N PHE A 127 2.97 -47.61 -28.47
CA PHE A 127 3.88 -48.17 -29.47
C PHE A 127 5.35 -48.02 -29.05
N LYS A 128 5.74 -46.85 -28.55
CA LYS A 128 7.11 -46.61 -28.06
C LYS A 128 7.45 -47.50 -26.89
N ASN A 129 6.59 -47.55 -25.89
CA ASN A 129 6.77 -48.38 -24.71
C ASN A 129 6.81 -49.88 -25.09
N LEU A 130 6.00 -50.31 -26.06
CA LEU A 130 6.03 -51.68 -26.59
C LEU A 130 7.41 -52.00 -27.18
N CYS A 131 7.99 -51.10 -27.98
CA CYS A 131 9.34 -51.23 -28.49
C CYS A 131 10.40 -51.27 -27.37
N MET A 132 10.20 -50.52 -26.28
CA MET A 132 11.10 -50.50 -25.12
C MET A 132 11.05 -51.80 -24.32
N ILE A 133 9.90 -52.43 -24.17
CA ILE A 133 9.78 -53.68 -23.38
C ILE A 133 10.02 -54.94 -24.23
N ALA A 134 9.93 -54.82 -25.56
CA ALA A 134 10.18 -55.93 -26.48
C ALA A 134 11.59 -56.49 -26.28
N LYS A 135 11.67 -57.78 -25.92
CA LYS A 135 12.94 -58.51 -25.72
C LYS A 135 13.48 -59.09 -27.03
N THR A 136 13.40 -58.32 -28.11
CA THR A 136 13.83 -58.67 -29.47
C THR A 136 15.08 -57.87 -29.83
N GLU A 137 15.86 -58.32 -30.81
CA GLU A 137 17.05 -57.55 -31.24
C GLU A 137 16.65 -56.21 -31.86
N SER A 138 15.60 -56.20 -32.69
CA SER A 138 15.02 -54.96 -33.24
C SER A 138 14.48 -54.02 -32.15
N GLY A 139 13.89 -54.55 -31.07
CA GLY A 139 13.48 -53.76 -29.90
C GLY A 139 14.68 -53.11 -29.19
N LYS A 140 15.81 -53.83 -29.07
CA LYS A 140 17.06 -53.26 -28.53
C LYS A 140 17.62 -52.16 -29.42
N GLU A 141 17.58 -52.32 -30.74
CA GLU A 141 18.02 -51.29 -31.69
C GLU A 141 17.16 -50.02 -31.57
N ILE A 142 15.84 -50.16 -31.55
CA ILE A 142 14.91 -49.02 -31.39
C ILE A 142 15.14 -48.32 -30.04
N ARG A 143 15.38 -49.08 -28.96
CA ARG A 143 15.74 -48.49 -27.66
C ARG A 143 17.05 -47.69 -27.74
N ARG A 144 18.10 -48.24 -28.36
CA ARG A 144 19.39 -47.53 -28.54
C ARG A 144 19.20 -46.25 -29.34
N TYR A 145 18.39 -46.28 -30.38
CA TYR A 145 18.01 -45.10 -31.16
C TYR A 145 17.40 -44.00 -30.29
N TYR A 146 16.41 -44.32 -29.45
CA TYR A 146 15.79 -43.32 -28.57
C TYR A 146 16.75 -42.76 -27.54
N VAL A 147 17.67 -43.57 -26.99
CA VAL A 147 18.73 -43.09 -26.09
C VAL A 147 19.69 -42.15 -26.82
N LYS A 148 20.08 -42.45 -28.07
CA LYS A 148 20.89 -41.52 -28.88
C LYS A 148 20.15 -40.21 -29.14
N LEU A 149 18.86 -40.28 -29.47
CA LEU A 149 18.02 -39.11 -29.71
C LEU A 149 17.96 -38.20 -28.47
N GLU A 150 17.74 -38.79 -27.29
CA GLU A 150 17.72 -38.06 -26.02
C GLU A 150 19.07 -37.38 -25.74
N ASN A 151 20.20 -38.07 -25.99
CA ASN A 151 21.52 -37.48 -25.82
C ASN A 151 21.76 -36.28 -26.74
N ILE A 152 21.34 -36.36 -28.01
CA ILE A 152 21.43 -35.25 -28.96
C ILE A 152 20.62 -34.05 -28.45
N TYR A 153 19.38 -34.27 -28.01
CA TYR A 153 18.55 -33.18 -27.46
C TYR A 153 19.17 -32.56 -26.21
N ASN A 154 19.66 -33.37 -25.28
CA ASN A 154 20.31 -32.87 -24.06
C ASN A 154 21.56 -32.05 -24.36
N GLU A 155 22.36 -32.46 -25.34
CA GLU A 155 23.55 -31.72 -25.76
C GLU A 155 23.17 -30.35 -26.34
N ILE A 156 22.18 -30.29 -27.22
CA ILE A 156 21.71 -29.05 -27.84
C ILE A 156 21.13 -28.10 -26.78
N ILE A 157 20.29 -28.61 -25.89
CA ILE A 157 19.71 -27.82 -24.78
C ILE A 157 20.84 -27.25 -23.91
N LYS A 158 21.87 -28.05 -23.59
CA LYS A 158 23.00 -27.60 -22.78
C LYS A 158 23.81 -26.51 -23.49
N GLU A 159 24.06 -26.66 -24.79
CA GLU A 159 24.74 -25.64 -25.60
C GLU A 159 23.94 -24.33 -25.66
N GLU A 160 22.62 -24.40 -25.86
CA GLU A 160 21.75 -23.22 -25.91
C GLU A 160 21.69 -22.48 -24.56
N ILE A 161 21.57 -23.22 -23.45
CA ILE A 161 21.60 -22.64 -22.10
C ILE A 161 22.91 -21.87 -21.87
N GLU A 162 24.04 -22.44 -22.29
CA GLU A 162 25.34 -21.81 -22.07
C GLU A 162 25.52 -20.54 -22.95
N GLN A 163 25.05 -20.58 -24.20
CA GLN A 163 25.03 -19.41 -25.08
C GLN A 163 24.16 -18.28 -24.52
N GLN A 164 22.99 -18.60 -23.98
CA GLN A 164 22.10 -17.62 -23.36
C GLN A 164 22.73 -16.98 -22.11
N LYS A 165 23.45 -17.74 -21.28
CA LYS A 165 24.16 -17.19 -20.12
C LYS A 165 25.21 -16.16 -20.53
N VAL A 166 26.02 -16.47 -21.54
CA VAL A 166 27.06 -15.56 -22.06
C VAL A 166 26.42 -14.26 -22.59
N LEU A 167 25.34 -14.37 -23.36
CA LEU A 167 24.62 -13.21 -23.87
C LEU A 167 24.07 -12.34 -22.73
N LEU A 168 23.49 -12.98 -21.71
CA LEU A 168 22.94 -12.28 -20.55
C LEU A 168 24.03 -11.54 -19.75
N GLU A 169 25.22 -12.14 -19.61
CA GLU A 169 26.35 -11.51 -18.93
C GLU A 169 26.88 -10.29 -19.69
N ASN A 170 26.97 -10.39 -21.02
CA ASN A 170 27.40 -9.27 -21.86
C ASN A 170 26.40 -8.10 -21.81
N ASN A 171 25.10 -8.38 -21.90
CA ASN A 171 24.05 -7.36 -21.78
C ASN A 171 24.09 -6.65 -20.41
N LYS A 172 24.39 -7.38 -19.33
CA LYS A 172 24.57 -6.77 -18.00
C LYS A 172 25.76 -5.82 -17.96
N LYS A 173 26.90 -6.17 -18.58
CA LYS A 173 28.10 -5.33 -18.64
C LYS A 173 27.83 -4.05 -19.45
N GLU A 174 27.17 -4.17 -20.60
CA GLU A 174 26.81 -3.03 -21.44
C GLU A 174 25.85 -2.08 -20.71
N LEU A 175 24.81 -2.62 -20.06
CA LEU A 175 23.87 -1.82 -19.27
C LEU A 175 24.57 -1.05 -18.14
N GLN A 176 25.55 -1.67 -17.46
CA GLN A 176 26.34 -0.99 -16.44
C GLN A 176 27.17 0.16 -17.02
N GLN A 177 27.78 -0.02 -18.20
CA GLN A 177 28.55 1.03 -18.87
C GLN A 177 27.66 2.21 -19.28
N THR A 178 26.50 1.94 -19.89
CA THR A 178 25.54 2.98 -20.28
C THR A 178 25.04 3.76 -19.06
N GLN A 179 24.73 3.08 -17.96
CA GLN A 179 24.30 3.74 -16.72
C GLN A 179 25.39 4.65 -16.13
N GLN A 180 26.66 4.24 -16.19
CA GLN A 180 27.78 5.08 -15.74
C GLN A 180 27.96 6.32 -16.63
N GLN A 181 27.79 6.17 -17.94
CA GLN A 181 27.90 7.28 -18.89
C GLN A 181 26.77 8.31 -18.69
N LEU A 182 25.53 7.86 -18.51
CA LEU A 182 24.38 8.71 -18.20
C LEU A 182 24.55 9.47 -16.88
N LYS A 183 25.13 8.84 -15.85
CA LYS A 183 25.46 9.52 -14.59
C LYS A 183 26.48 10.64 -14.79
N LYS A 184 27.54 10.39 -15.57
CA LYS A 184 28.56 11.41 -15.89
C LYS A 184 27.97 12.59 -16.65
N GLU A 185 27.11 12.32 -17.63
CA GLU A 185 26.46 13.36 -18.44
C GLU A 185 25.50 14.22 -17.60
N LYS A 186 24.70 13.62 -16.71
CA LYS A 186 23.86 14.35 -15.74
C LYS A 186 24.68 15.28 -14.84
N ILE A 187 25.77 14.78 -14.27
CA ILE A 187 26.67 15.60 -13.42
C ILE A 187 27.23 16.77 -14.22
N HIS A 188 27.64 16.56 -15.46
CA HIS A 188 28.17 17.61 -16.32
C HIS A 188 27.12 18.67 -16.66
N LYS A 189 25.89 18.27 -17.00
CA LYS A 189 24.77 19.19 -17.25
C LYS A 189 24.45 20.03 -16.01
N ASN A 190 24.44 19.41 -14.84
CA ASN A 190 24.26 20.12 -13.57
C ASN A 190 25.39 21.10 -13.28
N GLN A 191 26.65 20.76 -13.59
CA GLN A 191 27.78 21.70 -13.45
C GLN A 191 27.66 22.92 -14.39
N ILE A 192 27.18 22.71 -15.62
CA ILE A 192 26.95 23.80 -16.58
C ILE A 192 25.81 24.71 -16.11
N LEU A 193 24.69 24.14 -15.66
CA LEU A 193 23.57 24.88 -15.09
C LEU A 193 24.02 25.71 -13.89
N ARG A 194 24.79 25.09 -12.98
CA ARG A 194 25.39 25.76 -11.81
C ARG A 194 26.12 27.04 -12.21
N ARG A 195 27.07 26.99 -13.16
CA ARG A 195 27.84 28.18 -13.61
C ARG A 195 26.94 29.34 -14.05
N LYS A 196 25.80 29.07 -14.69
CA LYS A 196 24.84 30.08 -15.14
C LYS A 196 24.19 30.87 -13.98
N TYR A 197 24.12 30.29 -12.79
CA TYR A 197 23.51 30.91 -11.60
C TYR A 197 24.52 31.60 -10.67
N TYR A 198 25.81 31.28 -10.75
CA TYR A 198 26.87 31.88 -9.91
C TYR A 198 27.26 33.31 -10.31
N ASP A 199 27.06 33.70 -11.57
CA ASP A 199 27.48 35.03 -12.10
C ASP A 199 26.45 36.16 -11.86
N MET A 200 25.42 35.93 -11.04
CA MET A 200 24.40 36.95 -10.75
C MET A 200 24.87 37.92 -9.65
N LYS A 201 24.87 39.24 -9.92
CA LYS A 201 25.14 40.29 -8.90
C LYS A 201 24.23 40.13 -7.68
N GLN A 202 24.64 40.54 -6.47
CA GLN A 202 23.89 40.33 -5.22
C GLN A 202 22.48 40.97 -5.22
N GLY A 203 21.46 40.27 -4.69
CA GLY A 203 20.08 40.75 -4.54
C GLY A 203 19.08 39.65 -4.13
N ASP A 204 17.85 40.04 -3.78
CA ASP A 204 16.77 39.14 -3.33
C ASP A 204 16.32 38.17 -4.44
N ALA A 205 16.31 36.86 -4.14
CA ALA A 205 15.93 35.82 -5.09
C ALA A 205 15.08 34.71 -4.48
N ILE A 206 14.18 34.17 -5.29
CA ILE A 206 13.40 32.95 -5.03
C ILE A 206 14.01 31.80 -5.82
N TYR A 207 14.12 30.63 -5.19
CA TYR A 207 14.59 29.40 -5.82
C TYR A 207 13.65 28.23 -5.59
N LEU A 208 13.71 27.28 -6.51
CA LEU A 208 13.01 26.00 -6.46
C LEU A 208 14.05 24.89 -6.26
N TYR A 209 13.93 24.15 -5.17
CA TYR A 209 14.79 23.03 -4.82
C TYR A 209 14.04 21.70 -4.96
N LYS A 210 14.69 20.70 -5.53
CA LYS A 210 14.14 19.36 -5.77
C LYS A 210 14.87 18.36 -4.87
N ASP A 211 14.13 17.56 -4.11
CA ASP A 211 14.71 16.61 -3.13
C ASP A 211 15.53 15.49 -3.78
N ASP A 212 15.04 14.98 -4.93
CA ASP A 212 15.71 13.95 -5.71
C ASP A 212 15.54 14.24 -7.20
N GLU A 213 16.63 14.59 -7.88
CA GLU A 213 16.62 14.84 -9.32
C GLU A 213 16.09 13.67 -10.15
N ASN A 214 16.23 12.43 -9.67
CA ASN A 214 15.91 11.22 -10.45
C ASN A 214 14.46 10.77 -10.34
N ASN A 215 13.66 11.43 -9.51
CA ASN A 215 12.24 11.12 -9.32
C ASN A 215 11.38 12.25 -9.89
N GLU A 216 10.52 11.95 -10.86
CA GLU A 216 9.62 12.94 -11.47
C GLU A 216 8.52 13.42 -10.51
N ARG A 217 8.22 12.65 -9.45
CA ARG A 217 7.26 13.01 -8.40
C ARG A 217 7.93 13.44 -7.10
N SER A 218 9.21 13.83 -7.14
CA SER A 218 9.90 14.32 -5.95
C SER A 218 9.28 15.61 -5.44
N LEU A 219 9.33 15.80 -4.14
CA LEU A 219 8.85 17.00 -3.48
C LEU A 219 9.69 18.22 -3.90
N LEU A 220 9.01 19.35 -4.10
CA LEU A 220 9.63 20.60 -4.48
C LEU A 220 9.56 21.60 -3.33
N LYS A 221 10.66 22.26 -3.05
CA LYS A 221 10.77 23.30 -2.03
C LYS A 221 10.92 24.66 -2.67
N ILE A 222 10.10 25.60 -2.25
CA ILE A 222 10.22 27.01 -2.66
C ILE A 222 10.86 27.76 -1.50
N GLY A 223 12.01 28.37 -1.74
CA GLY A 223 12.72 29.13 -0.72
C GLY A 223 13.30 30.43 -1.27
N LYS A 224 13.65 31.33 -0.35
CA LYS A 224 14.36 32.59 -0.66
C LYS A 224 15.83 32.57 -0.28
N SER A 225 16.64 33.33 -0.99
CA SER A 225 18.03 33.63 -0.59
C SER A 225 18.53 34.94 -1.21
N LYS A 226 19.40 35.64 -0.49
CA LYS A 226 20.18 36.77 -1.01
C LYS A 226 21.51 36.32 -1.64
N ASN A 227 21.95 35.09 -1.32
CA ASN A 227 23.14 34.46 -1.85
C ASN A 227 22.84 32.99 -2.17
N ILE A 228 22.63 32.68 -3.45
CA ILE A 228 22.29 31.33 -3.90
C ILE A 228 23.46 30.36 -3.70
N SER A 229 24.69 30.84 -3.91
CA SER A 229 25.94 30.09 -3.75
C SER A 229 26.11 29.52 -2.33
N GLU A 230 25.80 30.31 -1.30
CA GLU A 230 25.84 29.86 0.10
C GLU A 230 24.73 28.84 0.38
N ARG A 231 23.52 29.09 -0.13
CA ARG A 231 22.37 28.20 0.09
C ARG A 231 22.58 26.83 -0.57
N GLU A 232 23.23 26.79 -1.72
CA GLU A 232 23.57 25.54 -2.42
C GLU A 232 24.64 24.71 -1.69
N LYS A 233 25.64 25.36 -1.07
CA LYS A 233 26.61 24.69 -0.18
C LYS A 233 25.91 24.00 0.99
N VAL A 234 24.91 24.65 1.59
CA VAL A 234 24.11 24.07 2.67
C VAL A 234 23.38 22.81 2.21
N TYR A 235 22.70 22.85 1.06
CA TYR A 235 21.97 21.68 0.56
C TYR A 235 22.88 20.56 0.04
N SER A 236 24.04 20.89 -0.54
CA SER A 236 25.04 19.90 -0.97
C SER A 236 25.62 19.11 0.20
N ASN A 237 25.64 19.68 1.40
CA ASN A 237 26.05 19.00 2.64
C ASN A 237 24.91 18.20 3.30
N MET A 238 23.65 18.45 2.93
CA MET A 238 22.46 17.92 3.63
C MET A 238 21.76 16.79 2.86
N SER A 239 21.85 16.75 1.53
CA SER A 239 21.27 15.69 0.68
C SER A 239 22.27 15.22 -0.38
N LYS A 240 22.29 13.92 -0.71
CA LYS A 240 23.17 13.38 -1.76
C LYS A 240 22.62 13.55 -3.20
N ASN A 241 21.30 13.70 -3.35
CA ASN A 241 20.63 13.66 -4.67
C ASN A 241 19.75 14.90 -5.00
N GLY A 242 19.60 15.85 -4.08
CA GLY A 242 18.76 17.03 -4.30
C GLY A 242 19.53 18.25 -4.81
N SER A 243 18.87 19.08 -5.61
CA SER A 243 19.49 20.25 -6.24
C SER A 243 18.53 21.42 -6.42
N ILE A 244 19.09 22.63 -6.58
CA ILE A 244 18.33 23.81 -6.97
C ILE A 244 18.12 23.76 -8.49
N ILE A 245 16.86 23.64 -8.92
CA ILE A 245 16.48 23.46 -10.33
C ILE A 245 16.03 24.77 -10.99
N TYR A 246 15.70 25.80 -10.20
CA TYR A 246 15.27 27.10 -10.71
C TYR A 246 15.61 28.23 -9.75
N VAL A 247 15.97 29.40 -10.30
CA VAL A 247 16.28 30.62 -9.54
C VAL A 247 15.76 31.82 -10.32
N LYS A 248 15.07 32.73 -9.65
CA LYS A 248 14.59 33.99 -10.21
C LYS A 248 14.77 35.14 -9.21
N ARG A 249 15.20 36.30 -9.71
CA ARG A 249 15.36 37.53 -8.92
C ARG A 249 14.05 38.26 -8.80
N CYS A 250 13.83 38.92 -7.66
CA CYS A 250 12.65 39.71 -7.37
C CYS A 250 13.03 40.95 -6.53
N LEU A 251 12.18 41.96 -6.50
CA LEU A 251 12.42 43.19 -5.72
C LEU A 251 12.28 42.96 -4.21
N ASN A 252 11.38 42.05 -3.78
CA ASN A 252 11.19 41.68 -2.37
C ASN A 252 10.96 40.17 -2.24
N CYS A 253 11.98 39.42 -1.83
CA CYS A 253 11.87 37.96 -1.72
C CYS A 253 11.04 37.49 -0.53
N ASP A 254 10.96 38.28 0.55
CA ASP A 254 10.19 37.93 1.74
C ASP A 254 8.68 37.92 1.46
N LEU A 255 8.19 38.96 0.80
CA LEU A 255 6.79 39.09 0.40
C LEU A 255 6.43 38.08 -0.68
N THR A 256 7.30 37.93 -1.69
CA THR A 256 7.08 37.01 -2.81
C THR A 256 7.04 35.56 -2.34
N GLU A 257 7.96 35.13 -1.48
CA GLU A 257 7.95 33.78 -0.90
C GLU A 257 6.67 33.53 -0.12
N SER A 258 6.29 34.48 0.75
CA SER A 258 5.09 34.36 1.58
C SER A 258 3.83 34.23 0.72
N LEU A 259 3.71 35.03 -0.34
CA LEU A 259 2.60 34.95 -1.26
C LEU A 259 2.58 33.62 -2.03
N LEU A 260 3.71 33.18 -2.57
CA LEU A 260 3.82 31.87 -3.23
C LEU A 260 3.42 30.73 -2.30
N HIS A 261 3.86 30.82 -1.05
CA HIS A 261 3.56 29.87 0.01
C HIS A 261 2.07 29.80 0.33
N HIS A 262 1.38 30.95 0.35
CA HIS A 262 -0.07 31.05 0.52
C HIS A 262 -0.85 30.56 -0.70
N LEU A 263 -0.45 30.95 -1.91
CA LEU A 263 -1.13 30.56 -3.15
C LEU A 263 -1.02 29.06 -3.42
N LEU A 264 0.12 28.46 -3.05
CA LEU A 264 0.39 27.04 -3.23
C LEU A 264 0.05 26.21 -1.99
N ASP A 265 -0.68 26.76 -1.01
CA ASP A 265 -1.01 26.05 0.23
C ASP A 265 -1.78 24.75 -0.01
N LYS A 266 -2.61 24.70 -1.07
CA LYS A 266 -3.30 23.47 -1.51
C LYS A 266 -2.34 22.32 -1.87
N TYR A 267 -1.14 22.66 -2.32
CA TYR A 267 -0.09 21.71 -2.72
C TYR A 267 0.95 21.51 -1.61
N ARG A 268 0.82 22.19 -0.46
CA ARG A 268 1.79 22.15 0.62
C ARG A 268 1.73 20.82 1.38
N ILE A 269 2.91 20.34 1.76
CA ILE A 269 3.06 19.10 2.53
C ILE A 269 2.97 19.42 4.02
N ASN A 270 1.99 18.80 4.69
CA ASN A 270 1.69 19.06 6.10
C ASN A 270 2.85 18.78 7.07
N SER A 271 3.81 17.93 6.71
CA SER A 271 4.98 17.62 7.55
C SER A 271 6.14 18.62 7.39
N MET A 272 6.23 19.34 6.28
CA MET A 272 7.33 20.23 5.96
C MET A 272 6.82 21.51 5.30
N GLN A 273 6.75 22.60 6.08
CA GLN A 273 6.03 23.84 5.70
C GLN A 273 6.56 24.55 4.45
N GLU A 274 7.79 24.26 4.04
CA GLU A 274 8.42 24.88 2.85
C GLU A 274 8.35 23.98 1.60
N TRP A 275 7.68 22.82 1.69
CA TRP A 275 7.66 21.80 0.64
C TRP A 275 6.26 21.62 0.05
N PHE A 276 6.24 21.36 -1.25
CA PHE A 276 5.06 21.32 -2.08
C PHE A 276 5.09 20.10 -3.01
N GLU A 277 3.95 19.43 -3.14
CA GLU A 277 3.68 18.40 -4.13
C GLU A 277 2.99 19.07 -5.34
N LEU A 278 3.80 19.65 -6.23
CA LEU A 278 3.29 20.35 -7.41
C LEU A 278 2.98 19.37 -8.55
N PRO A 279 2.02 19.68 -9.44
CA PRO A 279 1.67 18.83 -10.58
C PRO A 279 2.84 18.56 -11.55
N SER A 280 3.73 19.54 -11.73
CA SER A 280 4.96 19.40 -12.53
C SER A 280 6.01 20.44 -12.12
N GLU A 281 7.26 20.21 -12.51
CA GLU A 281 8.34 21.19 -12.33
C GLU A 281 8.09 22.47 -13.13
N GLU A 282 7.61 22.35 -14.36
CA GLU A 282 7.27 23.47 -15.25
C GLU A 282 6.20 24.37 -14.62
N PHE A 283 5.19 23.78 -13.99
CA PHE A 283 4.15 24.53 -13.29
C PHE A 283 4.74 25.37 -12.14
N GLY A 284 5.66 24.78 -11.36
CA GLY A 284 6.38 25.49 -10.31
C GLY A 284 7.19 26.68 -10.84
N LYS A 285 7.92 26.48 -11.94
CA LYS A 285 8.70 27.55 -12.60
C LYS A 285 7.80 28.68 -13.10
N GLN A 286 6.71 28.35 -13.79
CA GLN A 286 5.78 29.32 -14.36
C GLN A 286 5.09 30.17 -13.28
N ILE A 287 4.61 29.53 -12.20
CA ILE A 287 3.98 30.28 -11.10
C ILE A 287 4.97 31.23 -10.43
N ILE A 288 6.20 30.80 -10.18
CA ILE A 288 7.23 31.66 -9.62
C ILE A 288 7.44 32.89 -10.53
N ASP A 289 7.54 32.70 -11.84
CA ASP A 289 7.69 33.82 -12.78
C ASP A 289 6.48 34.75 -12.81
N THR A 290 5.25 34.21 -12.85
CA THR A 290 4.03 35.02 -12.88
C THR A 290 3.90 35.87 -11.62
N ILE A 291 4.15 35.29 -10.45
CA ILE A 291 3.99 36.00 -9.18
C ILE A 291 5.09 37.03 -8.98
N ILE A 292 6.34 36.72 -9.34
CA ILE A 292 7.42 37.71 -9.29
C ILE A 292 7.09 38.89 -10.19
N ASN A 293 6.69 38.65 -11.44
CA ASN A 293 6.35 39.73 -12.35
C ASN A 293 5.18 40.58 -11.83
N LEU A 294 4.14 39.94 -11.26
CA LEU A 294 2.99 40.66 -10.70
C LEU A 294 3.40 41.52 -9.50
N ILE A 295 4.16 40.96 -8.57
CA ILE A 295 4.63 41.69 -7.39
C ILE A 295 5.55 42.83 -7.79
N ASP A 296 6.55 42.57 -8.63
CA ASP A 296 7.51 43.58 -9.04
C ASP A 296 6.82 44.74 -9.80
N LEU A 297 5.77 44.47 -10.58
CA LEU A 297 4.96 45.49 -11.26
C LEU A 297 4.07 46.31 -10.30
N GLN A 298 3.59 45.70 -9.23
CA GLN A 298 2.65 46.34 -8.29
C GLN A 298 3.33 46.87 -7.03
N ILE A 299 4.63 46.64 -6.84
CA ILE A 299 5.29 46.86 -5.57
C ILE A 299 5.22 48.34 -5.14
N GLU A 300 5.41 49.27 -6.08
CA GLU A 300 5.33 50.71 -5.82
C GLU A 300 3.90 51.15 -5.50
N ASN A 301 2.89 50.57 -6.16
CA ASN A 301 1.48 50.81 -5.86
C ASN A 301 1.12 50.28 -4.47
N ILE A 302 1.65 49.13 -4.06
CA ILE A 302 1.41 48.54 -2.73
C ILE A 302 2.04 49.42 -1.64
N TYR A 303 3.26 49.91 -1.85
CA TYR A 303 3.92 50.78 -0.88
C TYR A 303 3.27 52.16 -0.77
N THR A 304 2.68 52.67 -1.86
CA THR A 304 1.95 53.95 -1.84
C THR A 304 0.52 53.81 -1.33
N PHE A 305 -0.11 52.63 -1.48
CA PHE A 305 -1.50 52.37 -1.11
C PHE A 305 -1.82 52.69 0.36
N ILE A 306 -1.00 52.24 1.32
CA ILE A 306 -1.26 52.50 2.74
C ILE A 306 -1.23 54.00 3.07
N PRO A 307 -0.21 54.77 2.64
CA PRO A 307 -0.23 56.23 2.74
C PRO A 307 -1.46 56.89 2.10
N THR A 308 -1.89 56.47 0.90
CA THR A 308 -3.08 57.03 0.25
C THR A 308 -4.36 56.72 1.03
N LEU A 309 -4.48 55.50 1.55
CA LEU A 309 -5.60 55.07 2.39
C LEU A 309 -5.64 55.84 3.70
N GLN A 310 -4.48 56.05 4.31
CA GLN A 310 -4.35 56.82 5.54
C GLN A 310 -4.73 58.29 5.31
N ASN A 311 -4.31 58.89 4.20
CA ASN A 311 -4.73 60.23 3.81
C ASN A 311 -6.23 60.30 3.53
N PHE A 312 -6.80 59.29 2.86
CA PHE A 312 -8.24 59.20 2.61
C PHE A 312 -9.05 59.09 3.92
N ILE A 313 -8.63 58.23 4.84
CA ILE A 313 -9.25 58.10 6.17
C ILE A 313 -9.15 59.42 6.95
N ASN A 314 -7.98 60.08 6.94
CA ASN A 314 -7.78 61.35 7.64
C ASN A 314 -8.65 62.48 7.05
N THR A 315 -8.77 62.54 5.72
CA THR A 315 -9.60 63.53 5.02
C THR A 315 -11.10 63.31 5.30
N ASN A 316 -11.52 62.05 5.38
CA ASN A 316 -12.90 61.70 5.74
C ASN A 316 -13.18 62.01 7.21
N ASN A 317 -12.23 61.79 8.12
CA ASN A 317 -12.40 62.14 9.52
C ASN A 317 -12.46 63.66 9.76
N THR A 318 -11.71 64.47 9.00
CA THR A 318 -11.84 65.94 9.05
C THR A 318 -13.17 66.43 8.47
N ASN A 319 -13.67 65.78 7.41
CA ASN A 319 -14.99 66.09 6.85
C ASN A 319 -16.14 65.64 7.75
N ILE A 320 -15.99 64.54 8.49
CA ILE A 320 -16.95 64.08 9.49
C ILE A 320 -16.99 65.04 10.69
N ASN A 321 -15.83 65.48 11.20
CA ASN A 321 -15.80 66.45 12.31
C ASN A 321 -16.38 67.83 11.90
N ASN A 322 -16.20 68.26 10.65
CA ASN A 322 -16.82 69.49 10.14
C ASN A 322 -18.33 69.36 9.85
N ASN A 323 -18.83 68.13 9.65
CA ASN A 323 -20.25 67.85 9.40
C ASN A 323 -21.04 67.51 10.68
N ILE A 324 -20.39 67.03 11.75
CA ILE A 324 -21.04 66.78 13.04
C ILE A 324 -21.47 68.09 13.72
N ASP A 325 -20.80 69.21 13.45
CA ASP A 325 -21.22 70.53 13.97
C ASP A 325 -22.44 71.12 13.25
N ASN A 326 -22.93 70.54 12.14
CA ASN A 326 -23.89 71.24 11.29
C ASN A 326 -25.21 70.56 10.96
N ASN A 327 -25.47 69.25 11.13
CA ASN A 327 -26.83 68.76 10.87
C ASN A 327 -27.19 67.50 11.68
N ILE A 328 -27.96 67.75 12.73
CA ILE A 328 -28.99 66.84 13.24
C ILE A 328 -30.10 66.82 12.19
N GLU A 329 -30.39 65.68 11.55
CA GLU A 329 -31.74 65.20 11.25
C GLU A 329 -31.70 63.90 10.44
N ASP A 330 -32.71 63.08 10.72
CA ASP A 330 -32.95 61.72 10.24
C ASP A 330 -32.91 61.57 8.72
N THR A 331 -32.47 60.40 8.24
CA THR A 331 -33.32 59.54 7.38
C THR A 331 -32.67 58.18 7.15
N ASN A 332 -33.50 57.15 7.33
CA ASN A 332 -33.24 55.76 6.99
C ASN A 332 -33.16 55.57 5.46
N THR A 333 -32.21 54.77 5.01
CA THR A 333 -32.36 53.99 3.77
C THR A 333 -31.68 52.63 3.93
N ASN A 334 -32.51 51.60 3.82
CA ASN A 334 -32.12 50.20 3.72
C ASN A 334 -31.40 49.96 2.38
N GLU A 335 -30.20 49.40 2.43
CA GLU A 335 -29.65 48.60 1.33
C GLU A 335 -29.35 47.20 1.86
N GLN A 336 -29.91 46.21 1.17
CA GLN A 336 -29.76 44.79 1.44
C GLN A 336 -28.29 44.38 1.25
N LEU A 337 -27.60 44.17 2.37
CA LEU A 337 -26.34 43.44 2.41
C LEU A 337 -26.64 41.94 2.40
N ASP A 338 -26.24 41.27 1.33
CA ASP A 338 -26.01 39.83 1.33
C ASP A 338 -25.06 39.49 2.47
N THR A 339 -25.62 38.90 3.51
CA THR A 339 -24.91 38.49 4.71
C THR A 339 -24.13 37.21 4.39
N GLU A 340 -22.86 37.36 4.01
CA GLU A 340 -21.88 36.34 4.36
C GLU A 340 -21.93 36.18 5.87
N ARG A 341 -22.53 35.08 6.35
CA ARG A 341 -22.52 34.70 7.76
C ARG A 341 -21.07 34.45 8.17
N ASN A 342 -20.39 35.52 8.55
CA ASN A 342 -19.13 35.51 9.28
C ASN A 342 -19.44 34.91 10.65
N TYR A 343 -19.35 33.58 10.77
CA TYR A 343 -19.44 32.94 12.06
C TYR A 343 -18.18 33.30 12.86
N ASP A 344 -18.31 34.25 13.76
CA ASP A 344 -17.30 34.60 14.76
C ASP A 344 -16.86 33.33 15.50
N ILE A 345 -15.69 32.81 15.14
CA ILE A 345 -15.03 31.77 15.93
C ILE A 345 -14.75 32.44 17.29
N LYS A 346 -15.48 32.05 18.34
CA LYS A 346 -15.20 32.47 19.73
C LYS A 346 -13.77 32.10 20.10
N ARG A 347 -12.81 33.00 19.84
CA ARG A 347 -11.41 32.84 20.21
C ARG A 347 -11.26 33.27 21.66
N VAL A 348 -11.30 32.30 22.57
CA VAL A 348 -10.90 32.52 23.96
C VAL A 348 -9.38 32.62 24.03
N ASN A 349 -8.87 33.44 24.95
CA ASN A 349 -7.43 33.48 25.23
C ASN A 349 -7.02 32.15 25.89
N PRO A 350 -6.13 31.34 25.29
CA PRO A 350 -5.77 30.03 25.84
C PRO A 350 -5.08 30.09 27.22
N LYS A 351 -4.52 31.25 27.60
CA LYS A 351 -3.86 31.45 28.90
C LYS A 351 -4.80 31.97 29.99
N ASP A 352 -6.06 32.24 29.67
CA ASP A 352 -7.07 32.67 30.64
C ASP A 352 -7.61 31.46 31.41
N PHE A 353 -6.80 30.97 32.35
CA PHE A 353 -7.11 29.75 33.10
C PHE A 353 -8.26 29.96 34.09
N ASP A 354 -8.40 31.15 34.67
CA ASP A 354 -9.50 31.45 35.59
C ASP A 354 -10.85 31.36 34.87
N ARG A 355 -10.93 31.90 33.64
CA ARG A 355 -12.12 31.76 32.80
C ARG A 355 -12.41 30.30 32.46
N PHE A 356 -11.40 29.51 32.10
CA PHE A 356 -11.55 28.08 31.85
C PHE A 356 -12.11 27.34 33.07
N ILE A 357 -11.59 27.59 34.27
CA ILE A 357 -12.09 26.97 35.49
C ILE A 357 -13.54 27.35 35.74
N LYS A 358 -13.90 28.63 35.59
CA LYS A 358 -15.28 29.11 35.78
C LYS A 358 -16.27 28.47 34.81
N GLU A 359 -15.91 28.41 33.53
CA GLU A 359 -16.80 27.90 32.47
C GLU A 359 -16.91 26.38 32.51
N CYS A 360 -15.78 25.65 32.59
CA CYS A 360 -15.74 24.20 32.38
C CYS A 360 -15.64 23.37 33.66
N CYS A 361 -15.37 23.98 34.82
CA CYS A 361 -15.16 23.25 36.07
C CYS A 361 -16.15 23.69 37.17
N GLU A 362 -16.29 22.81 38.16
CA GLU A 362 -17.02 23.02 39.40
C GLU A 362 -16.06 22.78 40.56
N LEU A 363 -16.04 23.71 41.52
CA LEU A 363 -15.15 23.69 42.68
C LEU A 363 -15.91 23.23 43.91
N LEU A 364 -15.65 21.99 44.33
CA LEU A 364 -16.23 21.38 45.53
C LEU A 364 -15.15 20.60 46.27
N PRO A 365 -15.08 20.64 47.62
CA PRO A 365 -14.04 19.97 48.39
C PRO A 365 -13.92 18.46 48.11
N GLU A 366 -15.06 17.80 47.90
CA GLU A 366 -15.16 16.35 47.66
C GLU A 366 -14.78 15.93 46.23
N CYS A 367 -14.69 16.89 45.31
CA CYS A 367 -14.50 16.61 43.90
C CYS A 367 -13.05 16.24 43.57
N LYS A 368 -12.90 15.31 42.63
CA LYS A 368 -11.61 14.88 42.10
C LYS A 368 -11.67 14.72 40.59
N THR A 369 -10.62 15.16 39.90
CA THR A 369 -10.50 14.98 38.44
C THR A 369 -9.09 14.52 38.07
N PRO A 370 -8.94 13.53 37.16
CA PRO A 370 -7.65 13.17 36.60
C PRO A 370 -6.95 14.36 35.95
N LYS A 371 -5.65 14.52 36.22
CA LYS A 371 -4.85 15.62 35.65
C LYS A 371 -4.87 15.63 34.12
N ALA A 372 -4.90 14.44 33.51
CA ALA A 372 -4.95 14.30 32.06
C ALA A 372 -6.26 14.83 31.46
N ASP A 373 -7.37 14.65 32.16
CA ASP A 373 -8.71 15.02 31.68
C ASP A 373 -8.89 16.54 31.68
N ILE A 374 -8.38 17.24 32.71
CA ILE A 374 -8.37 18.70 32.74
C ILE A 374 -7.57 19.29 31.57
N LYS A 375 -6.41 18.70 31.23
CA LYS A 375 -5.61 19.13 30.08
C LYS A 375 -6.37 18.94 28.76
N ARG A 376 -7.10 17.83 28.62
CA ARG A 376 -7.93 17.56 27.43
C ARG A 376 -9.09 18.53 27.35
N ALA A 377 -9.75 18.80 28.47
CA ALA A 377 -10.84 19.77 28.54
C ALA A 377 -10.36 21.19 28.17
N HIS A 378 -9.22 21.63 28.71
CA HIS A 378 -8.63 22.92 28.35
C HIS A 378 -8.28 23.00 26.86
N ARG A 379 -7.76 21.92 26.27
CA ARG A 379 -7.50 21.86 24.84
C ARG A 379 -8.79 21.97 24.03
N ILE A 380 -9.88 21.33 24.45
CA ILE A 380 -11.17 21.40 23.75
C ILE A 380 -11.76 22.81 23.85
N TRP A 381 -11.73 23.40 25.05
CA TRP A 381 -12.23 24.75 25.32
C TRP A 381 -11.44 25.84 24.58
N SER A 382 -10.10 25.80 24.65
CA SER A 382 -9.22 26.82 24.05
C SER A 382 -8.85 26.55 22.59
N LYS A 383 -9.14 25.35 22.07
CA LYS A 383 -8.65 24.83 20.78
C LYS A 383 -7.14 24.97 20.58
N CYS A 384 -6.38 24.99 21.67
CA CYS A 384 -4.95 25.22 21.66
C CYS A 384 -4.19 24.02 22.24
N SER A 385 -3.10 23.63 21.58
CA SER A 385 -2.21 22.55 22.05
C SER A 385 -0.73 22.97 22.07
N ILE A 386 -0.46 24.27 22.16
CA ILE A 386 0.91 24.81 22.20
C ILE A 386 1.58 24.44 23.53
N LYS A 387 2.83 23.96 23.46
CA LYS A 387 3.59 23.47 24.62
C LYS A 387 3.71 24.50 25.74
N ASP A 388 3.89 25.77 25.40
CA ASP A 388 3.97 26.88 26.37
C ASP A 388 2.66 27.05 27.16
N VAL A 389 1.51 27.01 26.47
CA VAL A 389 0.19 27.13 27.10
C VAL A 389 -0.08 25.93 28.01
N VAL A 390 0.23 24.72 27.56
CA VAL A 390 0.08 23.49 28.37
C VAL A 390 0.95 23.53 29.61
N SER A 391 2.19 24.02 29.48
CA SER A 391 3.12 24.14 30.62
C SER A 391 2.65 25.22 31.61
N SER A 392 2.13 26.33 31.10
CA SER A 392 1.54 27.41 31.91
C SER A 392 0.30 26.91 32.67
N LEU A 393 -0.57 26.14 32.03
CA LEU A 393 -1.73 25.49 32.66
C LEU A 393 -1.28 24.53 33.77
N ASP A 394 -0.25 23.71 33.51
CA ASP A 394 0.29 22.79 34.51
C ASP A 394 0.79 23.53 35.76
N ASN A 395 1.47 24.66 35.58
CA ASN A 395 1.93 25.49 36.69
C ASN A 395 0.75 26.12 37.44
N TYR A 396 -0.21 26.70 36.72
CA TYR A 396 -1.43 27.24 37.31
C TYR A 396 -2.19 26.19 38.16
N LEU A 397 -2.37 24.97 37.64
CA LEU A 397 -3.07 23.91 38.36
C LEU A 397 -2.29 23.42 39.59
N LYS A 398 -0.96 23.35 39.53
CA LYS A 398 -0.12 22.99 40.69
C LYS A 398 -0.18 24.02 41.81
N THR A 399 -0.23 25.31 41.47
CA THR A 399 -0.29 26.40 42.45
C THR A 399 -1.66 26.47 43.11
N ASN A 400 -2.74 26.23 42.35
CA ASN A 400 -4.11 26.42 42.84
C ASN A 400 -4.79 25.16 43.41
N PHE A 401 -4.32 23.95 43.07
CA PHE A 401 -4.98 22.70 43.47
C PHE A 401 -4.04 21.66 44.09
N LYS A 402 -4.53 20.97 45.11
CA LYS A 402 -3.79 19.88 45.77
C LYS A 402 -3.77 18.63 44.89
N SER A 403 -2.58 18.05 44.73
CA SER A 403 -2.39 16.80 43.99
C SER A 403 -2.78 15.58 44.83
N GLY A 404 -3.24 14.53 44.18
CA GLY A 404 -3.51 13.23 44.79
C GLY A 404 -3.39 12.08 43.80
N VAL A 405 -3.66 10.88 44.29
CA VAL A 405 -3.72 9.64 43.50
C VAL A 405 -5.09 9.01 43.71
N ASP A 406 -5.71 8.58 42.62
CA ASP A 406 -6.93 7.78 42.62
C ASP A 406 -6.66 6.46 41.89
N ILE A 407 -7.28 5.37 42.36
CA ILE A 407 -7.18 4.06 41.72
C ILE A 407 -8.58 3.72 41.20
N GLN A 408 -8.74 3.70 39.89
CA GLN A 408 -9.97 3.32 39.20
C GLN A 408 -9.64 2.15 38.27
N ASP A 409 -10.41 1.07 38.32
CA ASP A 409 -10.23 -0.12 37.47
C ASP A 409 -8.79 -0.67 37.50
N ASP A 410 -8.19 -0.72 38.69
CA ASP A 410 -6.79 -1.09 38.92
C ASP A 410 -5.74 -0.20 38.22
N ILE A 411 -6.13 0.95 37.69
CA ILE A 411 -5.27 1.95 37.06
C ILE A 411 -5.05 3.12 38.02
N LYS A 412 -3.78 3.33 38.39
CA LYS A 412 -3.36 4.48 39.19
C LYS A 412 -3.39 5.74 38.32
N LYS A 413 -4.29 6.68 38.65
CA LYS A 413 -4.41 7.98 37.98
C LYS A 413 -3.98 9.11 38.93
N ASN A 414 -3.17 10.03 38.43
CA ASN A 414 -2.87 11.26 39.16
C ASN A 414 -4.07 12.20 39.03
N ILE A 415 -4.53 12.75 40.15
CA ILE A 415 -5.73 13.62 40.22
C ILE A 415 -5.39 14.97 40.86
N TYR A 416 -6.26 15.96 40.61
CA TYR A 416 -6.39 17.15 41.44
C TYR A 416 -7.65 17.03 42.30
N LYS A 417 -7.55 17.44 43.57
CA LYS A 417 -8.65 17.50 44.53
C LYS A 417 -9.28 18.89 44.55
N GLY A 418 -10.57 18.99 44.86
CA GLY A 418 -11.30 20.25 44.92
C GLY A 418 -11.89 20.71 43.59
N ILE A 419 -11.79 19.89 42.53
CA ILE A 419 -12.18 20.27 41.16
C ILE A 419 -12.80 19.11 40.38
N ARG A 420 -13.91 19.39 39.70
CA ARG A 420 -14.64 18.48 38.79
C ARG A 420 -14.92 19.17 37.45
N LEU A 421 -14.75 18.45 36.34
CA LEU A 421 -15.20 18.92 35.03
C LEU A 421 -16.72 18.81 34.92
N LYS A 422 -17.38 19.87 34.45
CA LYS A 422 -18.81 19.83 34.07
C LYS A 422 -18.98 18.94 32.82
N PRO A 423 -20.17 18.37 32.56
CA PRO A 423 -20.45 17.69 31.30
C PRO A 423 -20.19 18.60 30.10
N LEU A 424 -19.64 18.02 29.02
CA LEU A 424 -19.46 18.74 27.76
C LEU A 424 -20.79 18.72 27.00
N ASN A 425 -21.36 19.90 26.76
CA ASN A 425 -22.63 20.02 26.05
C ASN A 425 -22.38 20.39 24.58
N TYR A 426 -23.16 19.81 23.69
CA TYR A 426 -23.20 20.15 22.26
C TYR A 426 -24.58 20.70 21.91
N THR A 427 -24.59 21.79 21.15
CA THR A 427 -25.82 22.44 20.65
C THR A 427 -25.69 22.58 19.13
N PRO A 428 -26.61 22.01 18.33
CA PRO A 428 -26.63 22.18 16.88
C PRO A 428 -26.91 23.65 16.50
N GLU A 429 -26.51 24.04 15.29
CA GLU A 429 -26.61 25.42 14.80
C GLU A 429 -27.83 25.65 13.91
N ASN A 430 -28.31 24.63 13.20
CA ASN A 430 -29.36 24.79 12.19
C ASN A 430 -30.71 24.28 12.69
N ASP A 431 -31.78 24.90 12.19
CA ASP A 431 -33.15 24.43 12.35
C ASP A 431 -33.87 24.56 10.99
N PRO A 432 -34.21 23.46 10.29
CA PRO A 432 -34.04 22.07 10.71
C PRO A 432 -32.58 21.61 10.69
N PHE A 433 -32.27 20.59 11.50
CA PHE A 433 -30.92 20.03 11.60
C PHE A 433 -30.40 19.52 10.25
N LEU A 434 -29.14 19.83 9.97
CA LEU A 434 -28.43 19.20 8.86
C LEU A 434 -28.12 17.75 9.19
N ASP A 435 -27.92 16.94 8.16
CA ASP A 435 -27.78 15.50 8.32
C ASP A 435 -26.59 15.06 9.20
N TYR A 436 -25.48 15.79 9.17
CA TYR A 436 -24.35 15.54 10.05
C TYR A 436 -24.61 15.99 11.49
N GLU A 437 -25.51 16.95 11.73
CA GLU A 437 -25.95 17.34 13.08
C GLU A 437 -26.87 16.25 13.64
N THR A 438 -27.84 15.78 12.84
CA THR A 438 -28.68 14.64 13.17
C THR A 438 -27.84 13.40 13.48
N PHE A 439 -26.82 13.12 12.67
CA PHE A 439 -25.91 12.01 12.91
C PHE A 439 -25.12 12.16 14.22
N ILE A 440 -24.65 13.36 14.55
CA ILE A 440 -23.95 13.63 15.82
C ILE A 440 -24.89 13.35 17.00
N ILE A 441 -26.14 13.80 16.91
CA ILE A 441 -27.14 13.64 17.98
C ILE A 441 -27.54 12.17 18.15
N GLU A 442 -27.77 11.44 17.05
CA GLU A 442 -28.28 10.07 17.10
C GLU A 442 -27.21 9.01 17.35
N LYS A 443 -25.99 9.22 16.83
CA LYS A 443 -24.96 8.16 16.76
C LYS A 443 -23.67 8.50 17.50
N CYS A 444 -23.43 9.75 17.86
CA CYS A 444 -22.21 10.15 18.55
C CYS A 444 -22.48 10.51 20.01
N GLU A 445 -21.42 10.47 20.82
CA GLU A 445 -21.45 10.96 22.20
C GLU A 445 -20.41 12.08 22.36
N VAL A 446 -20.74 13.05 23.21
CA VAL A 446 -19.93 14.25 23.45
C VAL A 446 -19.33 14.17 24.85
N ASN A 447 -18.01 14.21 24.95
CA ASN A 447 -17.29 14.17 26.22
C ASN A 447 -15.85 14.70 26.06
N TRP A 448 -15.31 15.32 27.11
CA TRP A 448 -13.93 15.82 27.15
C TRP A 448 -12.86 14.77 26.84
N ASN A 449 -13.15 13.50 27.10
CA ASN A 449 -12.22 12.40 26.91
C ASN A 449 -12.33 11.71 25.55
N TYR A 450 -13.38 12.00 24.79
CA TYR A 450 -13.66 11.32 23.54
C TYR A 450 -12.93 11.97 22.38
N LYS A 451 -12.64 11.15 21.38
CA LYS A 451 -12.06 11.60 20.12
C LYS A 451 -12.46 10.67 18.99
N ILE A 452 -12.49 11.21 17.78
CA ILE A 452 -12.80 10.46 16.58
C ILE A 452 -11.95 10.98 15.42
N SER A 453 -11.44 10.08 14.58
CA SER A 453 -10.73 10.47 13.36
C SER A 453 -11.72 10.88 12.28
N TYR A 454 -11.28 11.73 11.35
CA TYR A 454 -12.14 12.09 10.21
C TYR A 454 -12.50 10.86 9.37
N VAL A 455 -11.56 9.92 9.23
CA VAL A 455 -11.79 8.66 8.51
C VAL A 455 -12.92 7.86 9.18
N ASP A 456 -12.82 7.64 10.49
CA ASP A 456 -13.84 6.90 11.24
C ASP A 456 -15.19 7.63 11.21
N PHE A 457 -15.19 8.95 11.39
CA PHE A 457 -16.41 9.76 11.33
C PHE A 457 -17.10 9.61 9.97
N PHE A 458 -16.38 9.81 8.85
CA PHE A 458 -16.96 9.71 7.52
C PHE A 458 -17.44 8.31 7.17
N ASN A 459 -16.70 7.26 7.57
CA ASN A 459 -17.12 5.88 7.32
C ASN A 459 -18.43 5.55 8.06
N ASN A 460 -18.56 5.95 9.32
CA ASN A 460 -19.79 5.73 10.09
C ASN A 460 -20.93 6.61 9.58
N PHE A 461 -20.66 7.85 9.18
CA PHE A 461 -21.65 8.75 8.60
C PHE A 461 -22.22 8.22 7.29
N VAL A 462 -21.36 7.75 6.37
CA VAL A 462 -21.78 7.12 5.11
C VAL A 462 -22.59 5.85 5.38
N SER A 463 -22.13 5.01 6.31
CA SER A 463 -22.84 3.78 6.67
C SER A 463 -24.24 4.06 7.22
N TRP A 464 -24.38 5.10 8.05
CA TRP A 464 -25.68 5.54 8.55
C TRP A 464 -26.58 6.10 7.44
N LYS A 465 -26.05 6.93 6.53
CA LYS A 465 -26.79 7.43 5.37
C LYS A 465 -27.27 6.33 4.44
N LYS A 466 -26.45 5.28 4.25
CA LYS A 466 -26.79 4.12 3.42
C LYS A 466 -27.96 3.29 3.93
N LEU A 467 -28.35 3.44 5.20
CA LEU A 467 -29.57 2.82 5.72
C LEU A 467 -30.84 3.43 5.11
N ILE A 468 -30.76 4.71 4.70
CA ILE A 468 -31.88 5.45 4.11
C ILE A 468 -31.75 5.47 2.59
N ASP A 469 -30.54 5.64 2.07
CA ASP A 469 -30.22 5.69 0.64
C ASP A 469 -29.02 4.77 0.32
N PRO A 470 -29.24 3.51 -0.11
CA PRO A 470 -28.19 2.53 -0.33
C PRO A 470 -27.08 2.97 -1.30
N ASP A 471 -27.42 3.82 -2.28
CA ASP A 471 -26.50 4.32 -3.31
C ASP A 471 -25.78 5.61 -2.89
N TYR A 472 -25.98 6.06 -1.65
CA TYR A 472 -25.38 7.29 -1.15
C TYR A 472 -23.84 7.29 -1.26
N ASN A 473 -23.32 8.33 -1.91
CA ASN A 473 -21.89 8.60 -2.00
C ASN A 473 -21.55 10.01 -1.52
N LEU A 474 -20.62 10.10 -0.57
CA LEU A 474 -20.24 11.35 0.07
C LEU A 474 -19.28 12.18 -0.79
N GLN A 475 -19.80 13.27 -1.35
CA GLN A 475 -19.04 14.20 -2.19
C GLN A 475 -17.92 14.93 -1.44
N PHE A 476 -16.83 15.25 -2.15
CA PHE A 476 -15.65 15.90 -1.57
C PHE A 476 -15.93 17.29 -0.99
N LYS A 477 -16.76 18.11 -1.65
CA LYS A 477 -17.15 19.43 -1.14
C LYS A 477 -17.85 19.30 0.21
N TYR A 478 -18.79 18.35 0.31
CA TYR A 478 -19.54 18.10 1.54
C TYR A 478 -18.67 17.59 2.69
N LYS A 479 -17.65 16.77 2.40
CA LYS A 479 -16.64 16.38 3.40
C LYS A 479 -15.95 17.59 4.04
N LYS A 480 -15.61 18.61 3.25
CA LYS A 480 -14.98 19.84 3.77
C LYS A 480 -15.93 20.64 4.65
N ASP A 481 -17.20 20.70 4.29
CA ASP A 481 -18.20 21.44 5.07
C ASP A 481 -18.43 20.78 6.44
N ILE A 482 -18.55 19.44 6.45
CA ILE A 482 -18.62 18.65 7.70
C ILE A 482 -17.34 18.85 8.53
N GLN A 483 -16.15 18.80 7.93
CA GLN A 483 -14.90 19.00 8.65
C GLN A 483 -14.83 20.40 9.30
N LYS A 484 -15.16 21.45 8.55
CA LYS A 484 -15.21 22.83 9.07
C LYS A 484 -16.20 22.95 10.22
N TYR A 485 -17.36 22.31 10.11
CA TYR A 485 -18.35 22.26 11.17
C TYR A 485 -17.80 21.58 12.43
N LEU A 486 -17.21 20.40 12.28
CA LEU A 486 -16.61 19.66 13.40
C LEU A 486 -15.49 20.46 14.10
N GLU A 487 -14.58 21.09 13.36
CA GLU A 487 -13.50 21.92 13.94
C GLU A 487 -14.01 23.23 14.59
N ARG A 488 -15.24 23.63 14.27
CA ARG A 488 -15.91 24.78 14.89
C ARG A 488 -16.54 24.43 16.23
N HIS A 489 -17.11 23.24 16.39
CA HIS A 489 -17.70 22.79 17.66
C HIS A 489 -16.72 22.03 18.56
N PHE A 490 -15.72 21.40 17.97
CA PHE A 490 -14.76 20.53 18.65
C PHE A 490 -13.32 20.96 18.37
N ALA A 491 -12.35 20.45 19.15
CA ALA A 491 -10.95 20.79 18.92
C ALA A 491 -10.28 19.85 17.94
N GLY A 492 -9.80 20.40 16.82
CA GLY A 492 -9.05 19.65 15.82
C GLY A 492 -7.68 19.15 16.31
N GLY A 493 -7.21 18.07 15.71
CA GLY A 493 -5.81 17.67 15.77
C GLY A 493 -5.60 16.17 15.74
N ARG A 494 -4.43 15.73 16.21
CA ARG A 494 -4.04 14.30 16.15
C ARG A 494 -4.88 13.45 17.10
N VAL A 495 -5.40 12.33 16.59
CA VAL A 495 -6.17 11.30 17.28
C VAL A 495 -5.62 9.90 16.92
N PHE A 496 -6.03 8.87 17.65
CA PHE A 496 -5.67 7.48 17.34
C PHE A 496 -6.79 6.84 16.52
N LEU A 497 -6.43 5.85 15.71
CA LEU A 497 -7.36 5.03 14.94
C LEU A 497 -8.11 4.01 15.78
N SER A 498 -9.25 3.57 15.24
CA SER A 498 -9.94 2.32 15.56
C SER A 498 -8.98 1.12 15.52
N ASN A 499 -9.35 0.04 16.22
CA ASN A 499 -8.48 -1.10 16.55
C ASN A 499 -7.81 -1.82 15.35
N ASP A 500 -8.13 -1.47 14.09
CA ASP A 500 -7.77 -2.21 12.89
C ASP A 500 -6.80 -1.50 11.92
N SER A 501 -6.23 -0.34 12.27
CA SER A 501 -5.32 0.38 11.34
C SER A 501 -3.87 0.41 11.80
N SER A 502 -2.97 0.15 10.86
CA SER A 502 -1.51 0.23 11.01
C SER A 502 -0.97 1.66 11.18
N ASN A 503 -1.81 2.69 11.00
CA ASN A 503 -1.40 4.08 11.10
C ASN A 503 -1.39 4.58 12.55
N THR A 504 -0.26 5.13 12.99
CA THR A 504 -0.04 5.52 14.40
C THR A 504 -0.78 6.79 14.82
N HIS A 505 -1.09 7.70 13.87
CA HIS A 505 -1.76 8.97 14.12
C HIS A 505 -2.62 9.40 12.91
N LEU A 506 -3.88 9.79 13.16
CA LEU A 506 -4.74 10.48 12.17
C LEU A 506 -5.11 11.87 12.66
N PHE A 507 -5.64 12.68 11.75
CA PHE A 507 -6.35 13.91 12.10
C PHE A 507 -7.83 13.63 12.37
N GLY A 508 -8.39 14.38 13.31
CA GLY A 508 -9.78 14.28 13.72
C GLY A 508 -10.10 15.34 14.77
N VAL A 509 -11.14 15.09 15.56
CA VAL A 509 -11.61 16.01 16.58
C VAL A 509 -11.62 15.39 17.98
N TRP A 510 -11.39 16.25 18.97
CA TRP A 510 -11.46 15.98 20.40
C TRP A 510 -12.76 16.55 20.97
N GLY A 511 -13.45 15.81 21.82
CA GLY A 511 -14.75 16.18 22.39
C GLY A 511 -15.90 15.33 21.86
N LEU A 512 -15.68 14.51 20.83
CA LEU A 512 -16.69 13.70 20.16
C LEU A 512 -16.18 12.28 19.97
N GLY A 513 -17.03 11.28 20.22
CA GLY A 513 -16.71 9.88 20.03
C GLY A 513 -17.91 9.06 19.55
N ILE A 514 -17.64 7.82 19.13
CA ILE A 514 -18.64 6.85 18.72
C ILE A 514 -18.31 5.48 19.33
N SER A 515 -19.33 4.71 19.66
CA SER A 515 -19.20 3.39 20.28
C SER A 515 -18.44 2.40 19.41
N SER A 516 -18.65 2.42 18.09
CA SER A 516 -17.93 1.59 17.11
C SER A 516 -16.41 1.79 17.13
N ASN A 517 -15.93 2.93 17.65
CA ASN A 517 -14.51 3.28 17.74
C ASN A 517 -14.02 3.36 19.19
N ASN A 518 -14.70 2.72 20.16
CA ASN A 518 -14.35 2.79 21.59
C ASN A 518 -14.11 4.23 22.08
N PHE A 519 -14.84 5.20 21.52
CA PHE A 519 -14.68 6.64 21.77
C PHE A 519 -13.25 7.19 21.55
N GLY A 520 -12.47 6.51 20.71
CA GLY A 520 -11.07 6.79 20.42
C GLY A 520 -10.11 6.47 21.57
N SER A 521 -10.59 5.84 22.64
CA SER A 521 -9.74 5.45 23.77
C SER A 521 -8.80 4.33 23.35
N LYS A 522 -7.49 4.58 23.43
CA LYS A 522 -6.49 3.54 23.24
C LYS A 522 -6.64 2.55 24.38
N ILE A 523 -6.99 1.32 24.07
CA ILE A 523 -6.93 0.23 25.05
C ILE A 523 -5.46 0.14 25.46
N PRO A 524 -5.11 0.39 26.74
CA PRO A 524 -3.72 0.27 27.16
C PRO A 524 -3.31 -1.19 27.02
N LYS A 525 -2.52 -1.52 25.99
CA LYS A 525 -1.77 -2.78 25.96
C LYS A 525 -0.81 -2.74 27.15
N ARG A 526 -1.14 -3.48 28.22
CA ARG A 526 -0.26 -3.62 29.37
C ARG A 526 1.01 -4.33 28.89
N THR A 527 2.15 -3.64 28.93
CA THR A 527 3.47 -4.22 28.63
C THR A 527 4.03 -5.02 29.80
N THR A 528 3.30 -5.08 30.91
CA THR A 528 3.69 -5.83 32.10
C THR A 528 3.44 -7.31 31.88
N LYS A 529 4.42 -8.15 32.24
CA LYS A 529 4.27 -9.61 32.23
C LYS A 529 3.03 -10.02 33.04
N LYS A 530 2.20 -10.88 32.46
CA LYS A 530 1.10 -11.53 33.18
C LYS A 530 1.68 -12.45 34.24
N VAL A 531 0.94 -12.67 35.31
CA VAL A 531 1.33 -13.53 36.43
C VAL A 531 0.26 -14.57 36.60
N SER A 532 0.66 -15.83 36.74
CA SER A 532 -0.26 -16.96 36.85
C SER A 532 0.13 -17.83 38.03
N GLU A 533 -0.88 -18.29 38.76
CA GLU A 533 -0.78 -19.19 39.90
C GLU A 533 -1.06 -20.62 39.45
N TYR A 534 -0.16 -21.53 39.80
CA TYR A 534 -0.25 -22.95 39.48
C TYR A 534 -0.25 -23.77 40.76
N ASN A 535 -1.00 -24.87 40.80
CA ASN A 535 -0.88 -25.84 41.87
C ASN A 535 0.53 -26.48 41.84
N ALA A 536 1.22 -26.53 42.98
CA ALA A 536 2.60 -27.01 43.06
C ALA A 536 2.75 -28.50 42.73
N SER A 537 1.77 -29.31 43.10
CA SER A 537 1.75 -30.77 42.91
C SER A 537 1.26 -31.20 41.53
N THR A 538 0.23 -30.54 40.99
CA THR A 538 -0.39 -30.95 39.71
C THR A 538 0.01 -30.07 38.52
N ASN A 539 0.70 -28.94 38.78
CA ASN A 539 1.05 -27.90 37.81
C ASN A 539 -0.15 -27.40 36.98
N GLN A 540 -1.38 -27.54 37.52
CA GLN A 540 -2.59 -27.00 36.91
C GLN A 540 -2.71 -25.50 37.20
N LEU A 541 -3.13 -24.74 36.19
CA LEU A 541 -3.41 -23.31 36.32
C LEU A 541 -4.61 -23.10 37.25
N ILE A 542 -4.42 -22.33 38.32
CA ILE A 542 -5.47 -21.95 39.27
C ILE A 542 -6.11 -20.64 38.80
N ARG A 543 -5.30 -19.59 38.64
CA ARG A 543 -5.73 -18.23 38.28
C ARG A 543 -4.64 -17.52 37.50
N SER A 544 -5.02 -16.52 36.71
CA SER A 544 -4.11 -15.62 36.01
C SER A 544 -4.49 -14.16 36.23
N TRP A 545 -3.47 -13.30 36.26
CA TRP A 545 -3.59 -11.87 36.44
C TRP A 545 -2.85 -11.13 35.34
N GLU A 546 -3.47 -10.04 34.88
CA GLU A 546 -2.91 -9.17 33.84
C GLU A 546 -1.61 -8.46 34.26
N SER A 547 -1.29 -8.41 35.56
CA SER A 547 0.01 -7.93 36.04
C SER A 547 0.30 -8.35 37.49
N LEU A 548 1.59 -8.30 37.86
CA LEU A 548 2.07 -8.51 39.22
C LEU A 548 1.39 -7.58 40.24
N SER A 549 1.09 -6.33 39.86
CA SER A 549 0.45 -5.36 40.75
C SER A 549 -1.00 -5.71 41.05
N VAL A 550 -1.71 -6.32 40.09
CA VAL A 550 -3.08 -6.81 40.30
C VAL A 550 -3.04 -8.04 41.18
N ALA A 551 -2.15 -8.99 40.88
CA ALA A 551 -1.98 -10.20 41.68
C ALA A 551 -1.62 -9.87 43.14
N SER A 552 -0.68 -8.96 43.36
CA SER A 552 -0.28 -8.48 44.69
C SER A 552 -1.45 -7.91 45.49
N ARG A 553 -2.32 -7.12 44.86
CA ARG A 553 -3.49 -6.53 45.54
C ARG A 553 -4.54 -7.58 45.90
N GLN A 554 -4.83 -8.48 44.97
CA GLN A 554 -5.86 -9.52 45.18
C GLN A 554 -5.41 -10.60 46.17
N LEU A 555 -4.12 -10.95 46.15
CA LEU A 555 -3.53 -11.91 47.10
C LEU A 555 -3.13 -11.26 48.43
N ASN A 556 -3.18 -9.93 48.52
CA ASN A 556 -2.67 -9.14 49.66
C ASN A 556 -1.20 -9.47 50.01
N ILE A 557 -0.39 -9.78 48.99
CA ILE A 557 1.05 -10.07 49.12
C ILE A 557 1.81 -8.85 48.59
N PRO A 558 2.83 -8.31 49.29
CA PRO A 558 3.64 -7.22 48.76
C PRO A 558 4.23 -7.54 47.38
N VAL A 559 4.22 -6.55 46.47
CA VAL A 559 4.69 -6.72 45.08
C VAL A 559 6.12 -7.28 45.02
N SER A 560 7.00 -6.84 45.91
CA SER A 560 8.39 -7.32 46.01
C SER A 560 8.45 -8.81 46.36
N THR A 561 7.65 -9.24 47.34
CA THR A 561 7.56 -10.63 47.78
C THR A 561 7.00 -11.53 46.68
N LEU A 562 5.91 -11.11 46.04
CA LEU A 562 5.30 -11.87 44.95
C LEU A 562 6.24 -11.95 43.73
N SER A 563 7.00 -10.89 43.44
CA SER A 563 8.03 -10.91 42.40
C SER A 563 9.10 -11.96 42.65
N ASN A 564 9.53 -12.10 43.91
CA ASN A 564 10.50 -13.12 44.31
C ASN A 564 9.93 -14.53 44.16
N TYR A 565 8.67 -14.75 44.56
CA TYR A 565 8.00 -16.04 44.33
C TYR A 565 8.01 -16.42 42.84
N CYS A 566 7.67 -15.46 41.96
CA CYS A 566 7.72 -15.68 40.51
C CYS A 566 9.13 -15.90 39.94
N ARG A 567 10.17 -15.28 40.52
CA ARG A 567 11.55 -15.40 40.03
C ARG A 567 12.23 -16.68 40.46
N PHE A 568 12.01 -17.10 41.69
CA PHE A 568 12.68 -18.25 42.30
C PHE A 568 11.81 -19.50 42.31
N ASN A 569 10.62 -19.46 41.68
CA ASN A 569 9.63 -20.53 41.69
C ASN A 569 9.37 -21.05 43.12
N THR A 570 9.29 -20.13 44.08
CA THR A 570 9.10 -20.47 45.49
C THR A 570 7.71 -21.08 45.65
N ILE A 571 7.64 -22.27 46.25
CA ILE A 571 6.38 -22.91 46.62
C ILE A 571 5.85 -22.21 47.87
N VAL A 572 4.64 -21.68 47.77
CA VAL A 572 3.94 -21.01 48.88
C VAL A 572 2.56 -21.62 48.97
N SER A 573 2.27 -22.29 50.10
CA SER A 573 0.96 -22.90 50.36
C SER A 573 0.42 -23.75 49.19
N ASP A 574 1.22 -24.72 48.74
CA ASP A 574 0.93 -25.59 47.57
C ASP A 574 0.68 -24.86 46.24
N SER A 575 1.14 -23.62 46.12
CA SER A 575 1.01 -22.82 44.91
C SER A 575 2.37 -22.30 44.43
N ILE A 576 2.54 -22.23 43.11
CA ILE A 576 3.71 -21.69 42.42
C ILE A 576 3.24 -20.55 41.52
N PHE A 577 3.82 -19.37 41.71
CA PHE A 577 3.55 -18.21 40.86
C PHE A 577 4.58 -18.14 39.74
N LYS A 578 4.15 -17.85 38.51
CA LYS A 578 5.04 -17.73 37.34
C LYS A 578 4.69 -16.50 36.52
N TYR A 579 5.70 -15.91 35.90
CA TYR A 579 5.49 -14.94 34.83
C TYR A 579 5.13 -15.67 33.53
N GLU A 580 4.09 -15.24 32.83
CA GLU A 580 3.83 -15.71 31.48
C GLU A 580 4.82 -15.06 30.50
N LEU A 581 5.39 -15.89 29.62
CA LEU A 581 6.20 -15.40 28.50
C LEU A 581 5.24 -14.83 27.45
N SER A 582 5.40 -13.53 27.16
CA SER A 582 4.62 -12.77 26.17
C SER A 582 4.97 -13.15 24.75
#